data_AF-A0A8J3EN81-F1
#
_entry.id   AF-A0A8J3EN81-F1
#
_cell.length_a   1.000
_cell.length_b   1.000
_cell.length_c   1.000
_cell.angle_alpha   90.00
_cell.angle_beta   90.00
_cell.angle_gamma   90.00
#
_symmetry.space_group_name_H-M   'P 1'
#
loop_
_entity.id
_entity.type
_entity.pdbx_description
1 polymer ?
#
loop_
_entity_poly.entity_id
_entity_poly.type
_entity_poly.pdbx_seq_one_letter_code
_entity_poly.pdbx_strand_id
1 'polypeptide(L)'
;MMKDLMNVISIEWMKLIHKKRLWITLILGVVFVIGLSALGYLDGQYDGIKVTKQQIKYQEQNLARIQAGKEKPQNKKELVQELKQQLKEMQQLQSGNWRPISEKQLQNYKDREKENQLDAYGKTEMVKLQYHLEHNVRLLPDWTTTGYQQTKDLMTYTSAIFLPMLVVVLIADILSGETTSGTIKLLLVRPISRTTILFGKWIVSLLATIFLSLSFLFALWGANLAFYGTKGAFQPIVVGLRYTFKEKLVNGINQLQTIPHMDHAAVLPVYQF
;
A
#
# COMPACT_ATOMS: atom_id res chain seq x y z
N MET A 1 -40.62 23.09 -0.79
CA MET A 1 -39.20 23.20 -1.23
C MET A 1 -38.32 22.05 -0.72
N MET A 2 -38.02 21.91 0.57
CA MET A 2 -37.18 20.80 1.08
C MET A 2 -37.81 19.40 0.84
N LYS A 3 -39.11 19.25 1.08
CA LYS A 3 -39.83 17.98 0.84
C LYS A 3 -39.83 17.58 -0.64
N ASP A 4 -40.00 18.55 -1.53
CA ASP A 4 -40.02 18.31 -2.99
C ASP A 4 -38.65 17.86 -3.49
N LEU A 5 -37.58 18.48 -2.98
CA LEU A 5 -36.20 18.11 -3.29
C LEU A 5 -35.87 16.69 -2.79
N MET A 6 -36.27 16.35 -1.57
CA MET A 6 -36.05 15.01 -1.01
C MET A 6 -36.83 13.92 -1.77
N ASN A 7 -38.06 14.22 -2.19
CA ASN A 7 -38.84 13.32 -3.03
C ASN A 7 -38.19 13.10 -4.40
N VAL A 8 -37.67 14.17 -5.03
CA VAL A 8 -36.93 14.06 -6.30
C VAL A 8 -35.68 13.20 -6.13
N ILE A 9 -34.88 13.42 -5.08
CA ILE A 9 -33.68 12.62 -4.80
C ILE A 9 -34.05 11.15 -4.61
N SER A 10 -35.07 10.85 -3.80
CA SER A 10 -35.47 9.47 -3.55
C SER A 10 -35.96 8.76 -4.82
N ILE A 11 -36.70 9.45 -5.68
CA ILE A 11 -37.18 8.89 -6.95
C ILE A 11 -36.00 8.63 -7.89
N GLU A 12 -35.11 9.60 -8.06
CA GLU A 12 -33.95 9.46 -8.95
C GLU A 12 -32.97 8.39 -8.44
N TRP A 13 -32.76 8.31 -7.13
CA TRP A 13 -31.98 7.24 -6.49
C TRP A 13 -32.58 5.85 -6.74
N MET A 14 -33.90 5.73 -6.57
CA MET A 14 -34.61 4.47 -6.83
C MET A 14 -34.46 4.06 -8.29
N LYS A 15 -34.63 4.97 -9.25
CA LYS A 15 -34.39 4.70 -10.68
C LYS A 15 -32.96 4.22 -10.93
N LEU A 16 -31.99 4.87 -10.31
CA LEU A 16 -30.58 4.58 -10.47
C LEU A 16 -30.21 3.18 -9.95
N ILE A 17 -30.70 2.79 -8.77
CA ILE A 17 -30.47 1.43 -8.22
C ILE A 17 -31.06 0.33 -9.10
N HIS A 18 -32.20 0.57 -9.77
CA HIS A 18 -32.81 -0.44 -10.62
C HIS A 18 -32.13 -0.56 -12.01
N LYS A 19 -31.17 0.32 -12.33
CA LYS A 19 -30.39 0.20 -13.57
C LYS A 19 -29.34 -0.88 -13.43
N LYS A 20 -29.46 -1.94 -14.23
CA LYS A 20 -28.47 -3.03 -14.31
C LYS A 20 -27.04 -2.52 -14.55
N ARG A 21 -26.89 -1.45 -15.32
CA ARG A 21 -25.58 -0.83 -15.65
C ARG A 21 -24.80 -0.40 -14.40
N LEU A 22 -25.49 0.15 -13.38
CA LEU A 22 -24.83 0.54 -12.13
C LEU A 22 -24.23 -0.66 -11.41
N TRP A 23 -24.99 -1.76 -11.32
CA TRP A 23 -24.51 -2.99 -10.70
C TRP A 23 -23.38 -3.64 -11.49
N ILE A 24 -23.44 -3.60 -12.83
CA ILE A 24 -22.34 -4.08 -13.68
C ILE A 24 -21.06 -3.29 -13.38
N THR A 25 -21.14 -1.96 -13.34
CA THR A 25 -20.00 -1.08 -13.04
C THR A 25 -19.43 -1.33 -11.64
N LEU A 26 -20.30 -1.55 -10.64
CA LEU A 26 -19.90 -1.87 -9.28
C LEU A 26 -19.21 -3.24 -9.20
N ILE A 27 -19.82 -4.28 -9.78
CA ILE A 27 -19.26 -5.63 -9.81
C ILE A 27 -17.92 -5.64 -10.54
N LEU A 28 -17.80 -4.94 -11.67
CA LEU A 28 -16.55 -4.80 -12.41
C LEU A 28 -15.45 -4.19 -11.53
N GLY A 29 -15.75 -3.10 -10.81
CA GLY A 29 -14.81 -2.47 -9.89
C GLY A 29 -14.36 -3.40 -8.78
N VAL A 30 -15.31 -4.12 -8.15
CA VAL A 30 -15.03 -5.08 -7.08
C VAL A 30 -14.18 -6.26 -7.59
N VAL A 31 -14.56 -6.86 -8.71
CA VAL A 31 -13.81 -7.99 -9.32
C VAL A 31 -12.41 -7.55 -9.72
N PHE A 32 -12.26 -6.35 -10.28
CA PHE A 32 -10.96 -5.81 -10.65
C PHE A 32 -10.03 -5.69 -9.43
N VAL A 33 -10.54 -5.14 -8.32
CA VAL A 33 -9.76 -4.98 -7.08
C VAL A 33 -9.39 -6.32 -6.46
N ILE A 34 -10.35 -7.25 -6.39
CA ILE A 34 -10.09 -8.61 -5.89
C ILE A 34 -9.04 -9.28 -6.78
N GLY A 35 -9.15 -9.12 -8.11
CA GLY A 35 -8.18 -9.63 -9.07
C GLY A 35 -6.78 -9.06 -8.86
N LEU A 36 -6.63 -7.75 -8.68
CA LEU A 36 -5.34 -7.13 -8.37
C LEU A 36 -4.76 -7.62 -7.04
N SER A 37 -5.61 -7.78 -6.02
CA SER A 37 -5.20 -8.29 -4.71
C SER A 37 -4.76 -9.75 -4.80
N ALA A 38 -5.47 -10.57 -5.58
CA ALA A 38 -5.13 -11.97 -5.83
C ALA A 38 -3.83 -12.11 -6.64
N LEU A 39 -3.64 -11.29 -7.69
CA LEU A 39 -2.40 -11.28 -8.47
C LEU A 39 -1.21 -10.88 -7.60
N GLY A 40 -1.35 -9.82 -6.79
CA GLY A 40 -0.34 -9.43 -5.82
C GLY A 40 -0.05 -10.53 -4.80
N TYR A 41 -1.05 -11.31 -4.41
CA TYR A 41 -0.87 -12.40 -3.45
C TYR A 41 -0.12 -13.58 -4.05
N LEU A 42 -0.44 -13.93 -5.29
CA LEU A 42 0.22 -15.02 -6.02
C LEU A 42 1.68 -14.67 -6.35
N ASP A 43 1.95 -13.43 -6.77
CA ASP A 43 3.31 -12.95 -7.06
C ASP A 43 4.12 -12.73 -5.76
N GLY A 44 3.44 -12.26 -4.71
CA GLY A 44 4.02 -11.96 -3.40
C GLY A 44 4.36 -13.17 -2.53
N GLN A 45 4.16 -14.41 -2.98
CA GLN A 45 4.64 -15.62 -2.27
C GLN A 45 6.15 -15.82 -2.42
N TYR A 46 6.91 -14.80 -2.06
CA TYR A 46 8.37 -14.86 -2.03
C TYR A 46 8.86 -15.50 -0.73
N ASP A 47 9.44 -16.69 -0.83
CA ASP A 47 10.11 -17.34 0.30
C ASP A 47 11.60 -16.97 0.33
N GLY A 48 11.92 -15.89 1.06
CA GLY A 48 13.28 -15.39 1.19
C GLY A 48 14.27 -16.45 1.69
N ILE A 49 13.85 -17.35 2.59
CA ILE A 49 14.70 -18.40 3.14
C ILE A 49 15.03 -19.44 2.07
N LYS A 50 14.06 -19.82 1.24
CA LYS A 50 14.28 -20.75 0.12
C LYS A 50 15.25 -20.15 -0.89
N VAL A 51 15.09 -18.87 -1.23
CA VAL A 51 15.95 -18.16 -2.17
C VAL A 51 17.39 -18.07 -1.64
N THR A 52 17.57 -17.63 -0.38
CA THR A 52 18.91 -17.56 0.24
C THR A 52 19.56 -18.93 0.33
N LYS A 53 18.82 -20.00 0.62
CA LYS A 53 19.33 -21.38 0.59
C LYS A 53 19.83 -21.79 -0.81
N GLN A 54 19.09 -21.45 -1.86
CA GLN A 54 19.50 -21.72 -3.23
C GLN A 54 20.77 -20.93 -3.60
N GLN A 55 20.86 -19.67 -3.19
CA GLN A 55 22.04 -18.83 -3.39
C GLN A 55 23.27 -19.41 -2.70
N ILE A 56 23.14 -19.85 -1.43
CA ILE A 56 24.23 -20.52 -0.71
C ILE A 56 24.67 -21.77 -1.46
N LYS A 57 23.74 -22.64 -1.87
CA LYS A 57 24.05 -23.87 -2.62
C LYS A 57 24.82 -23.57 -3.91
N TYR A 58 24.40 -22.55 -4.65
CA TYR A 58 25.07 -22.13 -5.88
C TYR A 58 26.51 -21.63 -5.60
N GLN A 59 26.68 -20.80 -4.57
CA GLN A 59 28.01 -20.29 -4.21
C GLN A 59 28.93 -21.39 -3.70
N GLU A 60 28.43 -22.33 -2.90
CA GLU A 60 29.20 -23.50 -2.44
C GLU A 60 29.65 -24.39 -3.60
N GLN A 61 28.77 -24.63 -4.58
CA GLN A 61 29.10 -25.38 -5.79
C GLN A 61 30.17 -24.69 -6.63
N ASN A 62 30.08 -23.37 -6.80
CA ASN A 62 31.11 -22.60 -7.50
C ASN A 62 32.45 -22.66 -6.76
N LEU A 63 32.42 -22.57 -5.42
CA LEU A 63 33.61 -22.63 -4.60
C LEU A 63 34.30 -24.01 -4.69
N ALA A 64 33.52 -25.10 -4.75
CA ALA A 64 34.05 -26.44 -4.98
C ALA A 64 34.69 -26.60 -6.38
N ARG A 65 34.09 -25.99 -7.42
CA ARG A 65 34.65 -25.97 -8.78
C ARG A 65 35.92 -25.13 -8.89
N ILE A 66 35.99 -24.02 -8.16
CA ILE A 66 37.15 -23.12 -8.13
C ILE A 66 38.29 -23.72 -7.30
N GLN A 67 38.02 -24.51 -6.26
CA GLN A 67 39.12 -25.24 -5.59
C GLN A 67 39.87 -26.20 -6.53
N ALA A 68 39.27 -26.57 -7.68
CA ALA A 68 39.93 -27.34 -8.74
C ALA A 68 40.73 -26.49 -9.76
N GLY A 69 40.67 -25.15 -9.72
CA GLY A 69 41.40 -24.25 -10.63
C GLY A 69 41.91 -22.99 -9.90
N LYS A 70 43.18 -22.60 -10.13
CA LYS A 70 43.99 -21.64 -9.32
C LYS A 70 43.44 -20.20 -9.08
N GLU A 71 42.22 -20.02 -8.58
CA GLU A 71 41.62 -18.73 -8.19
C GLU A 71 41.59 -18.60 -6.65
N LYS A 72 41.84 -17.40 -6.11
CA LYS A 72 41.93 -17.14 -4.65
C LYS A 72 40.55 -17.32 -3.97
N PRO A 73 40.35 -18.36 -3.12
CA PRO A 73 39.03 -18.73 -2.60
C PRO A 73 38.57 -17.93 -1.37
N GLN A 74 39.41 -17.05 -0.80
CA GLN A 74 39.17 -16.37 0.49
C GLN A 74 37.91 -15.50 0.46
N ASN A 75 37.82 -14.53 -0.46
CA ASN A 75 36.68 -13.61 -0.56
C ASN A 75 35.34 -14.34 -0.82
N LYS A 76 35.37 -15.45 -1.56
CA LYS A 76 34.17 -16.26 -1.84
C LYS A 76 33.74 -17.09 -0.62
N LYS A 77 34.68 -17.52 0.24
CA LYS A 77 34.36 -18.21 1.50
C LYS A 77 33.71 -17.26 2.50
N GLU A 78 34.22 -16.04 2.60
CA GLU A 78 33.63 -14.97 3.43
C GLU A 78 32.20 -14.66 2.99
N LEU A 79 31.95 -14.53 1.68
CA LEU A 79 30.60 -14.34 1.15
C LEU A 79 29.63 -15.48 1.53
N VAL A 80 30.07 -16.75 1.44
CA VAL A 80 29.23 -17.89 1.86
C VAL A 80 28.96 -17.87 3.37
N GLN A 81 29.93 -17.47 4.19
CA GLN A 81 29.74 -17.32 5.63
C GLN A 81 28.73 -16.20 5.94
N GLU A 82 28.82 -15.07 5.26
CA GLU A 82 27.88 -13.95 5.39
C GLU A 82 26.45 -14.37 5.01
N LEU A 83 26.27 -15.06 3.88
CA LEU A 83 24.97 -15.58 3.45
C LEU A 83 24.39 -16.59 4.45
N LYS A 84 25.23 -17.45 5.05
CA LYS A 84 24.80 -18.39 6.10
C LYS A 84 24.37 -17.66 7.38
N GLN A 85 25.08 -16.60 7.75
CA GLN A 85 24.73 -15.76 8.89
C GLN A 85 23.38 -15.05 8.65
N GLN A 86 23.19 -14.47 7.47
CA GLN A 86 21.91 -13.88 7.06
C GLN A 86 20.78 -14.90 7.08
N LEU A 87 21.00 -16.11 6.53
CA LEU A 87 20.01 -17.19 6.57
C LEU A 87 19.60 -17.55 8.01
N LYS A 88 20.55 -17.56 8.95
CA LYS A 88 20.28 -17.82 10.36
C LYS A 88 19.42 -16.72 10.98
N GLU A 89 19.74 -15.46 10.71
CA GLU A 89 18.95 -14.30 11.16
C GLU A 89 17.52 -14.34 10.58
N MET A 90 17.38 -14.66 9.28
CA MET A 90 16.09 -14.84 8.62
C MET A 90 15.24 -15.96 9.25
N GLN A 91 15.85 -17.11 9.59
CA GLN A 91 15.18 -18.20 10.27
C GLN A 91 14.75 -17.82 11.69
N GLN A 92 15.60 -17.09 12.41
CA GLN A 92 15.29 -16.57 13.73
C GLN A 92 14.09 -15.59 13.68
N LEU A 93 14.04 -14.67 12.72
CA LEU A 93 12.89 -13.79 12.49
C LEU A 93 11.61 -14.58 12.19
N GLN A 94 11.69 -15.61 11.35
CA GLN A 94 10.55 -16.48 11.05
C GLN A 94 10.06 -17.24 12.28
N SER A 95 10.98 -17.75 13.11
CA SER A 95 10.67 -18.45 14.37
C SER A 95 10.08 -17.53 15.45
N GLY A 96 10.18 -16.21 15.28
CA GLY A 96 9.67 -15.21 16.23
C GLY A 96 10.70 -14.74 17.25
N ASN A 97 11.96 -15.17 17.16
CA ASN A 97 13.05 -14.67 17.99
C ASN A 97 13.70 -13.43 17.37
N TRP A 98 12.95 -12.34 17.30
CA TRP A 98 13.33 -11.11 16.60
C TRP A 98 14.15 -10.12 17.45
N ARG A 99 13.95 -10.12 18.78
CA ARG A 99 14.59 -9.13 19.68
C ARG A 99 16.12 -9.07 19.56
N PRO A 100 16.86 -10.19 19.59
CA PRO A 100 18.33 -10.13 19.52
C PRO A 100 18.83 -9.52 18.20
N ILE A 101 18.08 -9.74 17.11
CA ILE A 101 18.39 -9.21 15.79
C ILE A 101 18.14 -7.71 15.78
N SER A 102 16.98 -7.27 16.29
CA SER A 102 16.62 -5.86 16.37
C SER A 102 17.56 -5.07 17.28
N GLU A 103 17.99 -5.62 18.42
CA GLU A 103 18.97 -5.00 19.31
C GLU A 103 20.33 -4.83 18.64
N LYS A 104 20.82 -5.88 17.96
CA LYS A 104 22.07 -5.84 17.19
C LYS A 104 21.99 -4.79 16.07
N GLN A 105 20.90 -4.77 15.31
CA GLN A 105 20.70 -3.79 14.24
C GLN A 105 20.59 -2.37 14.78
N LEU A 106 19.84 -2.15 15.87
CA LEU A 106 19.72 -0.85 16.52
C LEU A 106 21.08 -0.33 17.01
N GLN A 107 21.90 -1.21 17.58
CA GLN A 107 23.25 -0.84 18.01
C GLN A 107 24.13 -0.41 16.83
N ASN A 108 24.11 -1.17 15.73
CA ASN A 108 24.81 -0.81 14.51
C ASN A 108 24.36 0.57 13.96
N TYR A 109 23.05 0.86 13.99
CA TYR A 109 22.55 2.16 13.57
C TYR A 109 22.98 3.30 14.52
N LYS A 110 22.95 3.08 15.83
CA LYS A 110 23.44 4.05 16.83
C LYS A 110 24.93 4.35 16.67
N ASP A 111 25.75 3.34 16.37
CA ASP A 111 27.18 3.55 16.18
C ASP A 111 27.46 4.30 14.88
N ARG A 112 26.76 3.99 13.79
CA ARG A 112 26.80 4.78 12.54
C ARG A 112 26.30 6.21 12.71
N GLU A 113 25.31 6.44 13.59
CA GLU A 113 24.81 7.78 13.91
C GLU A 113 25.89 8.61 14.63
N LYS A 114 26.59 8.02 15.61
CA LYS A 114 27.71 8.67 16.30
C LYS A 114 28.84 9.03 15.35
N GLU A 115 29.12 8.17 14.37
CA GLU A 115 30.10 8.43 13.32
C GLU A 115 29.61 9.43 12.25
N ASN A 116 28.37 9.93 12.37
CA ASN A 116 27.74 10.82 11.41
C ASN A 116 27.70 10.25 9.96
N GLN A 117 27.62 8.92 9.87
CA GLN A 117 27.53 8.13 8.63
C GLN A 117 26.13 7.55 8.40
N LEU A 118 25.17 7.97 9.24
CA LEU A 118 23.79 7.54 9.12
C LEU A 118 23.03 8.49 8.18
N ASP A 119 22.44 7.91 7.15
CA ASP A 119 21.61 8.60 6.18
C ASP A 119 20.15 8.73 6.66
N ALA A 120 19.34 9.47 5.91
CA ALA A 120 17.94 9.69 6.26
C ALA A 120 17.15 8.39 6.42
N TYR A 121 17.42 7.43 5.54
CA TYR A 121 16.80 6.12 5.58
C TYR A 121 17.21 5.36 6.84
N GLY A 122 18.51 5.27 7.13
CA GLY A 122 19.01 4.61 8.33
C GLY A 122 18.46 5.21 9.62
N LYS A 123 18.27 6.55 9.68
CA LYS A 123 17.62 7.20 10.83
C LYS A 123 16.15 6.79 10.99
N THR A 124 15.43 6.64 9.87
CA THR A 124 14.03 6.21 9.88
C THR A 124 13.92 4.75 10.37
N GLU A 125 14.79 3.87 9.88
CA GLU A 125 14.83 2.46 10.30
C GLU A 125 15.25 2.30 11.76
N MET A 126 16.19 3.12 12.24
CA MET A 126 16.58 3.15 13.65
C MET A 126 15.39 3.43 14.57
N VAL A 127 14.57 4.43 14.23
CA VAL A 127 13.39 4.79 15.03
C VAL A 127 12.31 3.70 14.95
N LYS A 128 12.10 3.07 13.79
CA LYS A 128 11.19 1.91 13.68
C LYS A 128 11.65 0.76 14.57
N LEU A 129 12.95 0.42 14.56
CA LEU A 129 13.52 -0.64 15.40
C LEU A 129 13.37 -0.32 16.89
N GLN A 130 13.59 0.94 17.28
CA GLN A 130 13.35 1.39 18.64
C GLN A 130 11.88 1.20 19.03
N TYR A 131 10.94 1.56 18.16
CA TYR A 131 9.51 1.36 18.39
C TYR A 131 9.16 -0.13 18.58
N HIS A 132 9.72 -1.03 17.75
CA HIS A 132 9.53 -2.48 17.89
C HIS A 132 9.94 -2.98 19.28
N LEU A 133 11.10 -2.56 19.77
CA LEU A 133 11.64 -2.96 21.07
C LEU A 133 10.83 -2.37 22.23
N GLU A 134 10.47 -1.08 22.16
CA GLU A 134 9.71 -0.39 23.22
C GLU A 134 8.28 -0.93 23.36
N HIS A 135 7.58 -1.14 22.25
CA HIS A 135 6.18 -1.54 22.24
C HIS A 135 6.00 -3.07 22.14
N ASN A 136 7.11 -3.84 22.17
CA ASN A 136 7.11 -5.29 22.02
C ASN A 136 6.37 -5.79 20.77
N VAL A 137 6.45 -5.02 19.68
CA VAL A 137 5.84 -5.37 18.40
C VAL A 137 6.81 -6.24 17.61
N ARG A 138 6.35 -7.43 17.21
CA ARG A 138 7.15 -8.36 16.39
C ARG A 138 7.66 -7.70 15.11
N LEU A 139 8.97 -7.77 14.89
CA LEU A 139 9.57 -7.45 13.59
C LEU A 139 9.17 -8.53 12.58
N LEU A 140 8.54 -8.11 11.49
CA LEU A 140 8.20 -8.99 10.39
C LEU A 140 9.38 -9.05 9.42
N PRO A 141 9.65 -10.20 8.78
CA PRO A 141 10.68 -10.25 7.75
C PRO A 141 10.34 -9.33 6.58
N ASP A 142 11.35 -8.68 5.99
CA ASP A 142 11.15 -7.68 4.92
C ASP A 142 10.43 -8.24 3.68
N TRP A 143 10.54 -9.54 3.43
CA TRP A 143 9.86 -10.19 2.32
C TRP A 143 8.41 -10.61 2.64
N THR A 144 7.94 -10.42 3.87
CA THR A 144 6.56 -10.73 4.22
C THR A 144 5.66 -9.54 3.94
N THR A 145 4.96 -9.60 2.81
CA THR A 145 3.95 -8.59 2.48
C THR A 145 2.75 -8.73 3.41
N THR A 146 2.44 -7.67 4.14
CA THR A 146 1.26 -7.62 5.01
C THR A 146 0.04 -7.13 4.25
N GLY A 147 -1.16 -7.50 4.68
CA GLY A 147 -2.40 -7.03 4.06
C GLY A 147 -2.54 -5.51 4.08
N TYR A 148 -2.04 -4.86 5.14
CA TYR A 148 -2.03 -3.40 5.25
C TYR A 148 -1.08 -2.73 4.27
N GLN A 149 0.13 -3.27 4.12
CA GLN A 149 1.11 -2.77 3.15
C GLN A 149 0.60 -2.94 1.72
N GLN A 150 0.10 -4.14 1.38
CA GLN A 150 -0.48 -4.38 0.06
C GLN A 150 -1.67 -3.46 -0.22
N THR A 151 -2.55 -3.26 0.77
CA THR A 151 -3.70 -2.34 0.64
C THR A 151 -3.23 -0.92 0.35
N LYS A 152 -2.21 -0.43 1.06
CA LYS A 152 -1.65 0.91 0.85
C LYS A 152 -1.04 1.08 -0.55
N ASP A 153 -0.29 0.07 -1.00
CA ASP A 153 0.36 0.11 -2.31
C ASP A 153 -0.71 0.12 -3.42
N LEU A 154 -1.68 -0.79 -3.36
CA LEU A 154 -2.80 -0.83 -4.31
C LEU A 154 -3.66 0.42 -4.25
N MET A 155 -3.95 0.94 -3.06
CA MET A 155 -4.74 2.15 -2.88
C MET A 155 -4.07 3.35 -3.55
N THR A 156 -2.74 3.46 -3.48
CA THR A 156 -1.99 4.54 -4.13
C THR A 156 -2.20 4.54 -5.65
N TYR A 157 -2.06 3.38 -6.31
CA TYR A 157 -2.21 3.27 -7.76
C TYR A 157 -3.68 3.35 -8.21
N THR A 158 -4.58 2.68 -7.50
CA THR A 158 -5.99 2.59 -7.90
C THR A 158 -6.78 3.87 -7.62
N SER A 159 -6.48 4.59 -6.53
CA SER A 159 -7.14 5.88 -6.24
C SER A 159 -6.72 6.99 -7.21
N ALA A 160 -5.49 6.94 -7.74
CA ALA A 160 -4.99 7.94 -8.66
C ALA A 160 -5.60 7.85 -10.07
N ILE A 161 -5.86 6.63 -10.56
CA ILE A 161 -6.25 6.42 -11.97
C ILE A 161 -7.59 5.69 -12.09
N PHE A 162 -7.71 4.52 -11.45
CA PHE A 162 -8.82 3.62 -11.70
C PHE A 162 -10.15 4.13 -11.12
N LEU A 163 -10.15 4.61 -9.87
CA LEU A 163 -11.35 5.11 -9.21
C LEU A 163 -11.91 6.36 -9.93
N PRO A 164 -11.11 7.39 -10.26
CA PRO A 164 -11.58 8.53 -11.05
C PRO A 164 -12.16 8.12 -12.41
N MET A 165 -11.51 7.20 -13.11
CA MET A 165 -12.00 6.68 -14.39
C MET A 165 -13.37 6.02 -14.25
N LEU A 166 -13.55 5.16 -13.25
CA LEU A 166 -14.81 4.45 -12.99
C LEU A 166 -15.94 5.44 -12.64
N VAL A 167 -15.64 6.47 -11.85
CA VAL A 167 -16.57 7.55 -11.51
C VAL A 167 -17.00 8.34 -12.75
N VAL A 168 -16.07 8.70 -13.64
CA VAL A 168 -16.39 9.42 -14.88
C VAL A 168 -17.33 8.59 -15.77
N VAL A 169 -17.06 7.29 -15.93
CA VAL A 169 -17.93 6.38 -16.70
C VAL A 169 -19.33 6.30 -16.09
N LEU A 170 -19.43 6.19 -14.76
CA LEU A 170 -20.71 6.16 -14.05
C LEU A 170 -21.52 7.46 -14.27
N ILE A 171 -20.88 8.61 -14.09
CA ILE A 171 -21.52 9.92 -14.25
C ILE A 171 -21.95 10.14 -15.71
N ALA A 172 -21.13 9.75 -16.68
CA ALA A 172 -21.47 9.83 -18.11
C ALA A 172 -22.73 9.02 -18.46
N ASP A 173 -22.91 7.83 -17.88
CA ASP A 173 -24.12 7.00 -18.07
C ASP A 173 -25.36 7.65 -17.41
N ILE A 174 -25.21 8.24 -16.22
CA ILE A 174 -26.29 8.97 -15.53
C ILE A 174 -26.73 10.21 -16.32
N LEU A 175 -25.78 10.94 -16.91
CA LEU A 175 -26.05 12.13 -17.72
C LEU A 175 -26.72 11.74 -19.05
N SER A 176 -26.17 10.77 -19.77
CA SER A 176 -26.68 10.35 -21.09
C SER A 176 -28.04 9.65 -21.03
N GLY A 177 -28.33 8.90 -19.95
CA GLY A 177 -29.61 8.18 -19.82
C GLY A 177 -30.86 9.07 -19.77
N GLU A 178 -30.72 10.38 -19.55
CA GLU A 178 -31.87 11.31 -19.54
C GLU A 178 -32.24 11.86 -20.92
N THR A 179 -31.29 12.03 -21.84
CA THR A 179 -31.58 12.57 -23.17
C THR A 179 -32.39 11.57 -24.00
N THR A 180 -32.19 10.28 -23.77
CA THR A 180 -32.88 9.20 -24.48
C THR A 180 -34.27 8.89 -23.94
N SER A 181 -34.50 9.02 -22.62
CA SER A 181 -35.69 8.44 -21.98
C SER A 181 -36.91 9.37 -21.90
N GLY A 182 -36.83 10.60 -22.40
CA GLY A 182 -37.98 11.53 -22.47
C GLY A 182 -38.53 12.02 -21.12
N THR A 183 -37.88 11.71 -19.99
CA THR A 183 -38.31 12.06 -18.62
C THR A 183 -38.53 13.56 -18.41
N ILE A 184 -37.76 14.40 -19.12
CA ILE A 184 -37.93 15.85 -19.14
C ILE A 184 -39.34 16.25 -19.63
N LYS A 185 -39.95 15.49 -20.55
CA LYS A 185 -41.31 15.74 -21.05
C LYS A 185 -42.41 15.32 -20.07
N LEU A 186 -42.17 14.32 -19.22
CA LEU A 186 -43.16 13.78 -18.27
C LEU A 186 -43.19 14.54 -16.93
N LEU A 187 -42.06 15.10 -16.49
CA LEU A 187 -41.99 15.94 -15.30
C LEU A 187 -42.62 17.33 -15.51
N LEU A 188 -42.83 17.76 -16.76
CA LEU A 188 -43.50 19.03 -17.10
C LEU A 188 -44.99 19.07 -16.73
N VAL A 189 -45.59 17.97 -16.27
CA VAL A 189 -47.00 17.90 -15.84
C VAL A 189 -47.16 18.28 -14.36
N ARG A 190 -46.09 18.27 -13.54
CA ARG A 190 -46.09 18.78 -12.15
C ARG A 190 -45.33 20.11 -12.06
N PRO A 191 -45.78 21.10 -11.27
CA PRO A 191 -45.13 22.41 -11.15
C PRO A 191 -43.89 22.33 -10.25
N ILE A 192 -42.90 21.52 -10.63
CA ILE A 192 -41.61 21.41 -9.95
C ILE A 192 -40.61 22.26 -10.72
N SER A 193 -39.87 23.14 -10.03
CA SER A 193 -38.90 24.00 -10.69
C SER A 193 -37.75 23.17 -11.30
N ARG A 194 -37.35 23.53 -12.53
CA ARG A 194 -36.29 22.83 -13.29
C ARG A 194 -34.96 22.78 -12.53
N THR A 195 -34.66 23.82 -11.75
CA THR A 195 -33.48 23.89 -10.89
C THR A 195 -33.50 22.86 -9.77
N THR A 196 -34.66 22.58 -9.17
CA THR A 196 -34.81 21.55 -8.13
C THR A 196 -34.55 20.15 -8.69
N ILE A 197 -34.96 19.89 -9.94
CA ILE A 197 -34.72 18.61 -10.62
C ILE A 197 -33.23 18.43 -10.94
N LEU A 198 -32.58 19.45 -11.52
CA LEU A 198 -31.15 19.42 -11.81
C LEU A 198 -30.32 19.24 -10.54
N PHE A 199 -30.67 19.93 -9.45
CA PHE A 199 -29.97 19.83 -8.18
C PHE A 199 -30.17 18.46 -7.51
N GLY A 200 -31.38 17.90 -7.58
CA GLY A 200 -31.65 16.53 -7.12
C GLY A 200 -30.81 15.48 -7.87
N LYS A 201 -30.65 15.65 -9.18
CA LYS A 201 -29.81 14.76 -10.00
C LYS A 201 -28.33 14.87 -9.64
N TRP A 202 -27.84 16.08 -9.39
CA TRP A 202 -26.47 16.31 -8.93
C TRP A 202 -26.20 15.59 -7.59
N ILE A 203 -27.12 15.73 -6.63
CA ILE A 203 -27.02 15.01 -5.34
C ILE A 203 -27.02 13.49 -5.54
N VAL A 204 -27.92 12.96 -6.38
CA VAL A 204 -27.96 11.51 -6.66
C VAL A 204 -26.66 11.02 -7.29
N SER A 205 -26.04 11.82 -8.15
CA SER A 205 -24.77 11.49 -8.80
C SER A 205 -23.60 11.49 -7.80
N LEU A 206 -23.62 12.43 -6.85
CA LEU A 206 -22.68 12.44 -5.71
C LEU A 206 -22.87 11.23 -4.80
N LEU A 207 -24.11 10.92 -4.41
CA LEU A 207 -24.40 9.75 -3.58
C LEU A 207 -23.97 8.45 -4.26
N ALA A 208 -24.16 8.35 -5.58
CA ALA A 208 -23.76 7.17 -6.35
C ALA A 208 -22.22 7.03 -6.38
N THR A 209 -21.51 8.17 -6.51
CA THR A 209 -20.04 8.22 -6.46
C THR A 209 -19.49 7.84 -5.08
N ILE A 210 -20.12 8.30 -4.00
CA ILE A 210 -19.76 7.94 -2.63
C ILE A 210 -19.99 6.45 -2.40
N PHE A 211 -21.16 5.94 -2.80
CA PHE A 211 -21.50 4.53 -2.66
C PHE A 211 -20.52 3.62 -3.42
N LEU A 212 -20.19 4.00 -4.66
CA LEU A 212 -19.20 3.30 -5.47
C LEU A 212 -17.81 3.32 -4.82
N SER A 213 -17.35 4.48 -4.35
CA SER A 213 -16.04 4.62 -3.69
C SER A 213 -15.97 3.80 -2.40
N LEU A 214 -17.04 3.80 -1.60
CA LEU A 214 -17.11 2.98 -0.38
C LEU A 214 -17.09 1.49 -0.71
N SER A 215 -17.90 1.05 -1.68
CA SER A 215 -17.90 -0.35 -2.12
C SER A 215 -16.52 -0.80 -2.60
N PHE A 216 -15.80 0.08 -3.32
CA PHE A 216 -14.43 -0.15 -3.75
C PHE A 216 -13.48 -0.31 -2.56
N LEU A 217 -13.55 0.59 -1.58
CA LEU A 217 -12.72 0.54 -0.37
C LEU A 217 -12.99 -0.73 0.45
N PHE A 218 -14.25 -1.09 0.66
CA PHE A 218 -14.61 -2.31 1.37
C PHE A 218 -14.12 -3.57 0.65
N ALA A 219 -14.24 -3.63 -0.68
CA ALA A 219 -13.71 -4.73 -1.47
C ALA A 219 -12.18 -4.83 -1.39
N LEU A 220 -11.47 -3.70 -1.43
CA LEU A 220 -10.01 -3.65 -1.33
C LEU A 220 -9.54 -4.16 0.03
N TRP A 221 -10.08 -3.60 1.12
CA TRP A 221 -9.73 -4.03 2.47
C TRP A 221 -10.13 -5.49 2.71
N GLY A 222 -11.34 -5.87 2.33
CA GLY A 222 -11.84 -7.24 2.48
C GLY A 222 -10.99 -8.27 1.74
N ALA A 223 -10.61 -7.99 0.49
CA ALA A 223 -9.77 -8.89 -0.30
C ALA A 223 -8.36 -9.04 0.29
N ASN A 224 -7.70 -7.94 0.64
CA ASN A 224 -6.33 -7.97 1.17
C ASN A 224 -6.26 -8.61 2.56
N LEU A 225 -7.23 -8.33 3.43
CA LEU A 225 -7.32 -9.00 4.73
C LEU A 225 -7.62 -10.50 4.58
N ALA A 226 -8.41 -10.90 3.59
CA ALA A 226 -8.69 -12.31 3.32
C ALA A 226 -7.46 -13.08 2.78
N PHE A 227 -6.69 -12.48 1.86
CA PHE A 227 -5.52 -13.13 1.26
C PHE A 227 -4.28 -13.10 2.17
N TYR A 228 -3.95 -11.96 2.76
CA TYR A 228 -2.70 -11.76 3.52
C TYR A 228 -2.88 -11.86 5.04
N GLY A 229 -4.13 -11.87 5.52
CA GLY A 229 -4.46 -11.87 6.93
C GLY A 229 -4.33 -10.50 7.60
N THR A 230 -4.52 -10.48 8.91
CA THR A 230 -4.50 -9.28 9.77
C THR A 230 -3.13 -8.96 10.34
N LYS A 231 -2.10 -9.75 10.01
CA LYS A 231 -0.73 -9.52 10.45
C LYS A 231 -0.22 -8.25 9.78
N GLY A 232 0.35 -7.33 10.55
CA GLY A 232 0.88 -6.06 10.04
C GLY A 232 0.25 -4.80 10.64
N ALA A 233 -0.91 -4.91 11.28
CA ALA A 233 -1.63 -3.74 11.83
C ALA A 233 -0.77 -2.88 12.75
N PHE A 234 0.03 -3.51 13.60
CA PHE A 234 0.86 -2.84 14.62
C PHE A 234 2.26 -2.45 14.12
N GLN A 235 2.60 -2.70 12.85
CA GLN A 235 3.92 -2.32 12.34
C GLN A 235 4.07 -0.80 12.39
N PRO A 236 5.26 -0.27 12.73
CA PRO A 236 5.49 1.16 12.78
C PRO A 236 5.61 1.75 11.38
N ILE A 237 4.95 2.88 11.19
CA ILE A 237 5.23 3.80 10.10
C ILE A 237 5.64 5.15 10.68
N VAL A 238 6.59 5.80 10.02
CA VAL A 238 7.02 7.14 10.37
C VAL A 238 6.27 8.12 9.48
N VAL A 239 5.53 9.04 10.10
CA VAL A 239 4.72 10.05 9.41
C VAL A 239 5.15 11.45 9.85
N GLY A 240 4.83 12.46 9.03
CA GLY A 240 5.18 13.86 9.34
C GLY A 240 6.65 14.23 9.11
N LEU A 241 7.42 13.39 8.42
CA LEU A 241 8.82 13.68 8.10
C LEU A 241 8.93 14.89 7.17
N ARG A 242 9.72 15.86 7.60
CA ARG A 242 10.18 16.97 6.75
C ARG A 242 11.62 16.71 6.36
N TYR A 243 11.93 16.88 5.08
CA TYR A 243 13.29 16.72 4.57
C TYR A 243 13.88 18.07 4.23
N THR A 244 15.14 18.28 4.63
CA THR A 244 15.97 19.33 4.05
C THR A 244 17.01 18.69 3.16
N PHE A 245 17.16 19.24 1.97
CA PHE A 245 18.17 18.83 1.01
C PHE A 245 19.41 19.69 1.23
N LYS A 246 20.56 19.05 1.45
CA LYS A 246 21.86 19.71 1.47
C LYS A 246 22.74 19.08 0.40
N GLU A 247 23.43 19.90 -0.36
CA GLU A 247 24.47 19.40 -1.26
C GLU A 247 25.69 18.96 -0.46
N LYS A 248 26.14 17.74 -0.70
CA LYS A 248 27.38 17.21 -0.15
C LYS A 248 28.22 16.67 -1.29
N LEU A 249 29.48 17.09 -1.32
CA LEU A 249 30.49 16.51 -2.20
C LEU A 249 30.84 15.12 -1.67
N VAL A 250 30.43 14.09 -2.41
CA VAL A 250 30.80 12.69 -2.13
C VAL A 250 31.55 12.17 -3.36
N ASN A 251 32.81 11.78 -3.17
CA ASN A 251 33.69 11.29 -4.24
C ASN A 251 33.80 12.24 -5.45
N GLY A 252 33.81 13.55 -5.22
CA GLY A 252 33.92 14.57 -6.28
C GLY A 252 32.63 14.85 -7.06
N ILE A 253 31.51 14.21 -6.70
CA ILE A 253 30.19 14.45 -7.29
C ILE A 253 29.32 15.16 -6.25
N ASN A 254 28.63 16.23 -6.66
CA ASN A 254 27.61 16.87 -5.84
C ASN A 254 26.42 15.92 -5.71
N GLN A 255 26.18 15.43 -4.50
CA GLN A 255 25.02 14.62 -4.18
C GLN A 255 24.09 15.40 -3.26
N LEU A 256 22.79 15.40 -3.58
CA LEU A 256 21.77 15.92 -2.70
C LEU A 256 21.57 14.93 -1.56
N GLN A 257 22.06 15.27 -0.38
CA GLN A 257 21.81 14.53 0.84
C GLN A 257 20.50 15.00 1.47
N THR A 258 19.59 14.07 1.72
CA THR A 258 18.38 14.32 2.51
C THR A 258 18.70 14.25 3.99
N ILE A 259 18.27 15.24 4.75
CA ILE A 259 18.34 15.27 6.20
C ILE A 259 16.90 15.26 6.72
N PRO A 260 16.47 14.19 7.43
CA PRO A 260 15.13 14.13 7.99
C PRO A 260 15.09 14.91 9.31
N HIS A 261 14.15 15.85 9.39
CA HIS A 261 13.83 16.55 10.63
C HIS A 261 12.86 15.70 11.44
N MET A 262 13.38 15.09 12.50
CA MET A 262 12.62 14.17 13.36
C MET A 262 11.74 14.89 14.39
N ASP A 263 11.88 16.21 14.54
CA ASP A 263 11.15 17.01 15.54
C ASP A 263 9.63 16.98 15.34
N HIS A 264 9.18 16.71 14.10
CA HIS A 264 7.78 16.61 13.73
C HIS A 264 7.37 15.18 13.35
N ALA A 265 8.30 14.23 13.48
CA ALA A 265 8.07 12.84 13.11
C ALA A 265 7.26 12.15 14.21
N ALA A 266 6.14 11.56 13.84
CA ALA A 266 5.39 10.65 14.71
C ALA A 266 5.57 9.23 14.21
N VAL A 267 5.78 8.29 15.13
CA VAL A 267 5.74 6.86 14.82
C VAL A 267 4.41 6.32 15.28
N LEU A 268 3.61 5.88 14.32
CA LEU A 268 2.28 5.35 14.56
C LEU A 268 2.19 3.93 14.03
N PRO A 269 1.38 3.06 14.66
CA PRO A 269 1.06 1.78 14.08
C PRO A 269 0.24 1.98 12.80
N VAL A 270 0.46 1.12 11.80
CA VAL A 270 -0.16 1.23 10.47
C VAL A 270 -1.69 1.36 10.50
N TYR A 271 -2.39 0.73 11.45
CA TYR A 271 -3.85 0.82 11.53
C TYR A 271 -4.39 2.22 11.89
N GLN A 272 -3.55 3.11 12.46
CA GLN A 272 -3.95 4.47 12.84
C GLN A 272 -3.82 5.48 11.69
N PHE A 273 -3.30 5.03 10.55
CA PHE A 273 -3.06 5.85 9.36
C PHE A 273 -4.00 5.47 8.23
#